data_AF-A0A8T0RQK3-F1
#
_entry.id   AF-A0A8T0RQK3-F1
#
_cell.length_a   1.000
_cell.length_b   1.000
_cell.length_c   1.000
_cell.angle_alpha   90.00
_cell.angle_beta   90.00
_cell.angle_gamma   90.00
#
_symmetry.space_group_name_H-M   'P 1'
#
loop_
_entity.id
_entity.type
_entity.pdbx_description
1 polymer ?
#
loop_
_entity_poly.entity_id
_entity_poly.type
_entity_poly.pdbx_seq_one_letter_code
_entity_poly.pdbx_strand_id
1 'polypeptide(L)'
;MVEELMMDTIKTDKSLVPDTGVDPEWEYKLGSIFIDTAKGQARYGTRSMVVLAVKLDGGVTFFKRYLENSSWKENIIQFQMEKAQHDLRGTLE
;
A
#
# COMPACT_ATOMS: atom_id res chain seq x y z
N MET A 1 1.24 -12.28 6.81
CA MET A 1 1.24 -10.86 7.24
C MET A 1 1.39 -9.86 6.10
N VAL A 2 2.53 -9.76 5.39
CA VAL A 2 2.66 -8.75 4.29
C VAL A 2 1.66 -9.02 3.17
N GLU A 3 1.58 -10.27 2.72
CA GLU A 3 0.64 -10.69 1.69
C GLU A 3 -0.82 -10.47 2.12
N GLU A 4 -1.18 -10.89 3.34
CA GLU A 4 -2.50 -10.68 3.94
C GLU A 4 -2.89 -9.20 3.96
N LEU A 5 -1.97 -8.31 4.35
CA LEU A 5 -2.21 -6.86 4.36
C LEU A 5 -2.40 -6.30 2.95
N MET A 6 -1.57 -6.70 2.00
CA MET A 6 -1.60 -6.19 0.62
C MET A 6 -2.73 -6.78 -0.23
N MET A 7 -3.32 -7.90 0.22
CA MET A 7 -4.46 -8.58 -0.40
C MET A 7 -5.76 -8.44 0.38
N ASP A 8 -5.80 -7.56 1.38
CA ASP A 8 -7.00 -7.38 2.19
C ASP A 8 -8.15 -6.82 1.34
N THR A 9 -9.19 -7.62 1.17
CA THR A 9 -10.40 -7.28 0.41
C THR A 9 -11.58 -6.91 1.30
N ILE A 10 -11.38 -6.85 2.62
CA ILE A 10 -12.40 -6.51 3.61
C ILE A 10 -12.93 -5.10 3.30
N LYS A 11 -14.25 -4.98 3.37
CA LYS A 11 -14.99 -3.74 3.16
C LYS A 11 -15.86 -3.49 4.38
N THR A 12 -16.15 -2.22 4.62
CA THR A 12 -17.20 -1.85 5.58
C THR A 12 -18.57 -2.30 5.05
N ASP A 13 -19.56 -2.34 5.94
CA ASP A 13 -20.94 -2.58 5.53
C ASP A 13 -21.40 -1.51 4.52
N LYS A 14 -22.17 -1.91 3.49
CA LYS A 14 -22.67 -0.99 2.46
C LYS A 14 -23.43 0.20 3.05
N SER A 15 -24.15 0.01 4.15
CA SER A 15 -24.88 1.07 4.85
C SER A 15 -24.00 2.11 5.54
N LEU A 16 -22.72 1.80 5.74
CA LEU A 16 -21.73 2.68 6.37
C LEU A 16 -20.81 3.36 5.34
N VAL A 17 -21.02 3.13 4.04
CA VAL A 17 -20.26 3.78 2.98
C VAL A 17 -20.65 5.27 2.95
N PRO A 18 -19.68 6.19 3.05
CA PRO A 18 -19.98 7.62 3.04
C PRO A 18 -20.50 8.07 1.67
N ASP A 19 -21.40 9.04 1.67
CA ASP A 19 -21.75 9.76 0.45
C ASP A 19 -20.60 10.72 0.08
N THR A 20 -19.80 10.32 -0.90
CA THR A 20 -18.68 11.10 -1.44
C THR A 20 -19.08 11.91 -2.68
N GLY A 21 -20.36 11.88 -3.08
CA GLY A 21 -20.84 12.48 -4.33
C GLY A 21 -20.55 11.64 -5.58
N VAL A 22 -20.13 10.38 -5.43
CA VAL A 22 -19.98 9.39 -6.52
C VAL A 22 -21.00 8.27 -6.37
N ASP A 23 -21.13 7.42 -7.39
CA ASP A 23 -22.00 6.24 -7.35
C ASP A 23 -21.70 5.36 -6.10
N PRO A 24 -22.70 5.06 -5.24
CA PRO A 24 -22.46 4.33 -3.99
C PRO A 24 -21.88 2.92 -4.20
N GLU A 25 -22.28 2.25 -5.29
CA GLU A 25 -21.74 0.93 -5.62
C GLU A 25 -20.26 1.03 -6.03
N TRP A 26 -19.89 2.10 -6.74
CA TRP A 26 -18.51 2.42 -7.05
C TRP A 26 -17.69 2.73 -5.80
N GLU A 27 -18.18 3.59 -4.90
CA GLU A 27 -17.49 3.89 -3.63
C GLU A 27 -17.26 2.62 -2.81
N TYR A 28 -18.29 1.76 -2.68
CA TYR A 28 -18.18 0.47 -2.00
C TYR A 28 -17.12 -0.44 -2.62
N LYS A 29 -17.08 -0.58 -3.95
CA LYS A 29 -16.09 -1.42 -4.66
C LYS A 29 -14.67 -0.99 -4.39
N LEU A 30 -14.45 0.31 -4.20
CA LEU A 30 -13.13 0.88 -3.91
C LEU A 30 -12.78 0.89 -2.41
N GLY A 31 -13.67 0.44 -1.53
CA GLY A 31 -13.54 0.59 -0.07
C GLY A 31 -12.54 -0.34 0.62
N SER A 32 -11.97 -1.32 -0.07
CA SER A 32 -10.96 -2.22 0.49
C SER A 32 -9.53 -1.75 0.22
N ILE A 33 -8.56 -2.26 0.99
CA ILE A 33 -7.13 -1.99 0.78
C ILE A 33 -6.72 -2.50 -0.61
N PHE A 34 -6.96 -3.77 -0.88
CA PHE A 34 -6.78 -4.38 -2.18
C PHE A 34 -8.06 -4.22 -3.01
N ILE A 35 -7.94 -3.51 -4.12
CA ILE A 35 -9.04 -3.27 -5.05
C ILE A 35 -8.75 -4.06 -6.32
N ASP A 36 -9.70 -4.91 -6.69
CA ASP A 36 -9.67 -5.70 -7.90
C ASP A 36 -11.05 -5.68 -8.55
N THR A 37 -11.32 -4.61 -9.31
CA THR A 37 -12.61 -4.42 -10.00
C THR A 37 -12.40 -3.95 -11.42
N ALA A 38 -13.34 -4.26 -12.30
CA ALA A 38 -13.37 -3.72 -13.66
C ALA A 38 -13.95 -2.30 -13.66
N LYS A 39 -13.46 -1.48 -14.61
CA LYS A 39 -14.04 -0.19 -15.01
C LYS A 39 -14.02 -0.13 -16.54
N GLY A 40 -15.13 -0.49 -17.17
CA GLY A 40 -15.19 -0.67 -18.63
C GLY A 40 -14.27 -1.83 -19.06
N GLN A 41 -13.38 -1.58 -20.01
CA GLN A 41 -12.39 -2.57 -20.48
C GLN A 41 -11.11 -2.61 -19.63
N ALA A 42 -10.95 -1.70 -18.67
CA ALA A 42 -9.77 -1.62 -17.82
C ALA A 42 -10.00 -2.27 -16.45
N ARG A 43 -8.93 -2.75 -15.83
CA ARG A 43 -8.93 -3.19 -14.44
C ARG A 43 -8.48 -2.03 -13.55
N TYR A 44 -9.22 -1.75 -12.51
CA TYR A 44 -8.90 -0.70 -11.54
C TYR A 44 -8.03 -1.29 -10.42
N GLY A 45 -6.87 -0.69 -10.19
CA GLY A 45 -5.88 -1.17 -9.23
C GLY A 45 -6.09 -0.70 -7.79
N THR A 46 -5.18 -1.11 -6.91
CA THR A 46 -5.19 -0.92 -5.45
C THR A 46 -4.76 0.50 -5.04
N ARG A 47 -5.27 1.00 -3.89
CA ARG A 47 -4.78 2.25 -3.26
C ARG A 47 -3.49 2.02 -2.45
N SER A 48 -3.27 0.80 -1.95
CA SER A 48 -2.04 0.40 -1.25
C SER A 48 -1.20 -0.54 -2.12
N MET A 49 -0.12 0.00 -2.69
CA MET A 49 0.77 -0.73 -3.60
C MET A 49 2.05 -1.23 -2.93
N VAL A 50 2.33 -0.79 -1.69
CA VAL A 50 3.63 -0.97 -1.06
C VAL A 50 3.50 -1.32 0.43
N VAL A 51 4.33 -2.25 0.89
CA VAL A 51 4.63 -2.46 2.31
C VAL A 51 6.14 -2.34 2.54
N LEU A 52 6.50 -1.61 3.59
CA LEU A 52 7.88 -1.48 4.04
C LEU A 52 8.06 -2.25 5.34
N ALA A 53 8.93 -3.25 5.34
CA ALA A 53 9.35 -3.96 6.54
C ALA A 53 10.77 -3.49 6.92
N VAL A 54 10.91 -2.88 8.09
CA VAL A 54 12.19 -2.36 8.60
C VAL A 54 12.58 -3.14 9.85
N LYS A 55 13.78 -3.70 9.84
CA LYS A 55 14.39 -4.35 11.00
C LYS A 55 15.17 -3.34 11.82
N LEU A 56 15.36 -3.62 13.12
CA LEU A 56 16.14 -2.77 14.03
C LEU A 56 17.60 -2.62 13.61
N ASP A 57 18.14 -3.60 12.86
CA ASP A 57 19.50 -3.55 12.32
C ASP A 57 19.63 -2.65 11.08
N GLY A 58 18.54 -2.04 10.61
CA GLY A 58 18.50 -1.20 9.42
C GLY A 58 18.21 -1.96 8.13
N GLY A 59 18.01 -3.28 8.18
CA GLY A 59 17.59 -4.06 7.02
C GLY A 59 16.16 -3.72 6.61
N VAL A 60 15.97 -3.33 5.34
CA VAL A 60 14.68 -2.94 4.79
C VAL A 60 14.28 -3.87 3.66
N THR A 61 13.02 -4.32 3.69
CA THR A 61 12.37 -4.99 2.57
C THR A 61 11.17 -4.18 2.10
N PHE A 62 11.21 -3.78 0.84
CA PHE A 62 10.15 -3.06 0.14
C PHE A 62 9.38 -4.05 -0.73
N PHE A 63 8.15 -4.34 -0.35
CA PHE A 63 7.24 -5.18 -1.12
C PHE A 63 6.36 -4.28 -1.96
N LYS A 64 6.39 -4.45 -3.28
CA LYS A 64 5.56 -3.71 -4.22
C LYS A 64 4.64 -4.66 -4.94
N ARG A 65 3.35 -4.34 -4.99
CA ARG A 65 2.37 -4.96 -5.88
C ARG A 65 1.70 -3.88 -6.70
N TYR A 66 1.70 -4.05 -8.02
CA TYR A 66 1.19 -3.05 -8.95
C TYR A 66 0.52 -3.71 -10.15
N LEU A 67 -0.41 -2.98 -10.76
CA LEU A 67 -1.12 -3.43 -11.93
C LEU A 67 -0.40 -2.93 -13.18
N GLU A 68 -0.03 -3.83 -14.08
CA GLU A 68 0.58 -3.50 -15.37
C GLU A 68 -0.09 -4.33 -16.46
N ASN A 69 -0.62 -3.67 -17.50
CA ASN A 69 -1.34 -4.32 -18.61
C ASN A 69 -2.43 -5.31 -18.11
N SER A 70 -3.26 -4.86 -17.16
CA SER A 70 -4.33 -5.64 -16.52
C SER A 70 -3.88 -6.88 -15.73
N SER A 71 -2.57 -7.06 -15.56
CA SER A 71 -1.96 -8.17 -14.82
C SER A 71 -1.33 -7.65 -13.54
N TRP A 72 -1.57 -8.34 -12.43
CA TRP A 72 -0.91 -8.04 -11.17
C TRP A 72 0.54 -8.51 -11.20
N LYS A 73 1.45 -7.60 -10.86
CA LYS A 73 2.87 -7.84 -10.76
C LYS A 73 3.37 -7.55 -9.36
N GLU A 74 4.43 -8.25 -9.00
CA GLU A 74 5.09 -8.11 -7.73
C GLU A 74 6.58 -7.85 -7.91
N ASN A 75 7.11 -7.04 -7.01
CA ASN A 75 8.53 -6.74 -6.97
C ASN A 75 8.95 -6.58 -5.50
N ILE A 76 10.05 -7.24 -5.14
CA ILE A 76 10.64 -7.15 -3.80
C ILE A 76 12.02 -6.52 -3.95
N ILE A 77 12.23 -5.42 -3.23
CA ILE A 77 13.51 -4.72 -3.19
C ILE A 77 14.05 -4.81 -1.76
N GLN A 78 15.30 -5.20 -1.62
CA GLN A 78 15.97 -5.29 -0.33
C GLN A 78 17.17 -4.34 -0.32
N PHE A 79 17.29 -3.57 0.75
CA PHE A 79 18.40 -2.64 0.95
C PHE A 79 18.70 -2.46 2.43
N GLN A 80 19.85 -1.85 2.71
CA GLN A 80 20.29 -1.51 4.06
C GLN A 80 20.21 0.01 4.24
N MET A 81 19.57 0.45 5.31
CA MET A 81 19.60 1.87 5.68
C MET A 81 21.00 2.25 6.13
N GLU A 82 21.50 3.37 5.62
CA GLU A 82 22.70 3.96 6.17
C GLU A 82 22.44 4.44 7.60
N LYS A 83 23.41 4.25 8.49
CA LYS A 83 23.35 4.84 9.82
C LYS A 83 23.40 6.35 9.65
N ALA A 84 22.42 7.07 10.19
CA ALA A 84 22.51 8.51 10.29
C ALA A 84 23.79 8.87 11.06
N GLN A 85 24.72 9.57 10.41
CA GLN A 85 25.81 10.23 11.13
C GLN A 85 25.17 11.32 11.99
N HIS A 86 24.94 11.01 13.26
CA HIS A 86 24.76 12.05 14.26
C HIS A 86 26.10 12.75 14.42
N ASP A 87 26.34 13.79 13.63
CA ASP A 87 27.30 14.82 14.00
C ASP A 87 26.74 15.50 15.25
N LEU A 88 27.12 14.97 16.42
CA LEU A 88 27.05 15.68 17.69
C LEU A 88 28.04 16.85 17.59
N ARG A 89 27.69 17.89 16.82
CA ARG A 89 28.31 19.20 16.97
C ARG A 89 27.92 19.71 18.34
N GLY A 90 28.85 19.59 19.27
CA GLY A 90 28.68 19.96 20.66
C GLY A 90 28.21 21.40 20.81
N THR A 91 27.25 21.58 21.71
CA THR A 91 27.14 22.82 22.49
C THR A 91 27.80 22.53 23.83
N LEU A 92 29.10 22.83 23.90
CA LEU A 92 29.72 23.25 25.15
C LEU A 92 29.47 24.76 25.24
N GLU A 93 28.48 25.15 26.03
CA GLU A 93 28.45 26.45 26.72
C GLU A 93 28.47 26.20 28.23
#